data_AF-A0A9D1TGC5-F1
#
_entry.id   AF-A0A9D1TGC5-F1
#
_cell.length_a   1.000
_cell.length_b   1.000
_cell.length_c   1.000
_cell.angle_alpha   90.00
_cell.angle_beta   90.00
_cell.angle_gamma   90.00
#
_symmetry.space_group_name_H-M   'P 1'
#
loop_
_entity.id
_entity.type
_entity.pdbx_description
1 polymer ?
#
loop_
_entity_poly.entity_id
_entity_poly.type
_entity_poly.pdbx_seq_one_letter_code
_entity_poly.pdbx_strand_id
1 'polypeptide(L)'
;MRKRNHTVTIRMNEKEYGLLQQKIKASGQTQQAVILAAIENVDLMSAEVKEELNVLNQRLGETNRLLRGATTNINQIAHHMNAGGFYPRADALNSLSENISGYRKECETIWQSIRQLISGQIPMGQ
;
A
#
# COMPACT_ATOMS: atom_id res chain seq x y z
N MET A 1 -39.18 -11.25 -24.82
CA MET A 1 -38.95 -10.68 -23.47
C MET A 1 -38.06 -9.44 -23.62
N ARG A 2 -38.39 -8.29 -23.00
CA ARG A 2 -37.52 -7.10 -23.05
C ARG A 2 -36.23 -7.36 -22.25
N LYS A 3 -35.08 -6.93 -22.79
CA LYS A 3 -33.74 -7.18 -22.21
C LYS A 3 -33.24 -6.07 -21.26
N ARG A 4 -33.87 -4.88 -21.25
CA ARG A 4 -33.45 -3.72 -20.43
C ARG A 4 -34.67 -3.12 -19.72
N ASN A 5 -34.80 -3.39 -18.42
CA ASN A 5 -36.02 -3.11 -17.64
C ASN A 5 -35.84 -2.00 -16.59
N HIS A 6 -34.63 -1.46 -16.43
CA HIS A 6 -34.34 -0.40 -15.47
C HIS A 6 -34.00 0.91 -16.19
N THR A 7 -34.58 2.01 -15.72
CA THR A 7 -34.29 3.36 -16.21
C THR A 7 -33.47 4.10 -15.16
N VAL A 8 -32.33 4.66 -15.58
CA VAL A 8 -31.47 5.48 -14.73
C VAL A 8 -31.46 6.90 -15.31
N THR A 9 -31.84 7.89 -14.49
CA THR A 9 -31.83 9.30 -14.87
C THR A 9 -30.69 10.01 -14.15
N ILE A 10 -29.75 10.58 -14.89
CA ILE A 10 -28.57 11.28 -14.36
C ILE A 10 -28.73 12.77 -14.67
N ARG A 11 -28.61 13.62 -13.66
CA ARG A 11 -28.55 15.08 -13.84
C ARG A 11 -27.09 15.49 -14.01
N MET A 12 -26.81 16.33 -15.00
CA MET A 12 -25.46 16.79 -15.35
C MET A 12 -25.44 18.31 -15.41
N ASN A 13 -24.31 18.90 -15.04
CA ASN A 13 -24.04 20.30 -15.36
C ASN A 13 -23.63 20.46 -16.83
N GLU A 14 -23.53 21.71 -17.29
CA GLU A 14 -23.27 22.02 -18.71
C GLU A 14 -21.91 21.47 -19.20
N LYS A 15 -20.89 21.45 -18.34
CA LYS A 15 -19.56 20.90 -18.66
C LYS A 15 -19.58 19.38 -18.81
N GLU A 16 -20.22 18.70 -17.87
CA GLU A 16 -20.38 17.23 -17.88
C GLU A 16 -21.18 16.78 -19.11
N TYR A 17 -22.26 17.50 -19.43
CA TYR A 17 -23.06 17.24 -20.60
C TYR A 17 -22.27 17.46 -21.90
N GLY A 18 -21.49 18.54 -21.99
CA GLY A 18 -20.61 18.81 -23.13
C GLY A 18 -19.58 17.69 -23.37
N LEU A 19 -18.98 17.18 -22.29
CA LEU A 19 -18.02 16.07 -22.35
C LEU A 19 -18.68 14.77 -22.85
N LEU A 20 -19.89 14.46 -22.36
CA LEU A 20 -20.64 13.29 -22.82
C LEU A 20 -20.97 13.41 -24.32
N GLN A 21 -21.45 14.58 -24.75
CA GLN A 21 -21.77 14.85 -26.16
C GLN A 21 -20.54 14.71 -27.07
N GLN A 22 -19.38 15.19 -26.62
CA GLN A 22 -18.12 15.02 -27.35
C GLN A 22 -17.75 13.55 -27.51
N LYS A 23 -17.86 12.74 -26.43
CA LYS A 23 -17.56 11.30 -26.48
C LYS A 23 -18.54 10.52 -27.36
N ILE A 24 -19.82 10.90 -27.37
CA ILE A 24 -20.83 10.33 -28.27
C ILE A 24 -20.45 10.62 -29.73
N LYS A 25 -20.15 11.88 -30.05
CA LYS A 25 -19.73 12.27 -31.41
C LYS A 25 -18.44 11.57 -31.86
N ALA A 26 -17.46 11.45 -30.96
CA ALA A 26 -16.18 10.81 -31.26
C ALA A 26 -16.29 9.29 -31.44
N SER A 27 -17.19 8.63 -30.71
CA SER A 27 -17.38 7.18 -30.80
C SER A 27 -18.37 6.75 -31.89
N GLY A 28 -19.24 7.65 -32.35
CA GLY A 28 -20.34 7.33 -33.28
C GLY A 28 -21.40 6.40 -32.68
N GLN A 29 -21.36 6.15 -31.36
CA GLN A 29 -22.26 5.24 -30.66
C GLN A 29 -23.43 5.99 -30.03
N THR A 30 -24.46 5.25 -29.62
CA THR A 30 -25.59 5.85 -28.88
C THR A 30 -25.16 6.23 -27.46
N GLN A 31 -25.82 7.24 -26.89
CA GLN A 31 -25.58 7.68 -25.50
C GLN A 31 -25.64 6.51 -24.51
N GLN A 32 -26.58 5.57 -24.70
CA GLN A 32 -26.71 4.40 -23.85
C GLN A 32 -25.50 3.45 -23.94
N ALA A 33 -24.94 3.25 -25.14
CA ALA A 33 -23.76 2.39 -25.32
C ALA A 33 -22.51 3.03 -24.69
N VAL A 34 -22.31 4.34 -24.88
CA VAL A 34 -21.20 5.08 -24.27
C VAL A 34 -21.27 5.04 -22.75
N ILE A 35 -22.45 5.22 -22.17
CA ILE A 35 -22.64 5.18 -20.71
C ILE A 35 -22.41 3.77 -20.16
N LEU A 36 -22.94 2.73 -20.81
CA LEU A 36 -22.74 1.34 -20.37
C LEU A 36 -21.27 0.94 -20.45
N ALA A 37 -20.59 1.26 -21.55
CA ALA A 37 -19.17 1.00 -21.71
C ALA A 37 -18.34 1.77 -20.67
N ALA A 38 -18.71 3.00 -20.34
CA ALA A 38 -18.05 3.74 -19.27
C ALA A 38 -18.23 3.05 -17.91
N ILE A 39 -19.43 2.55 -17.59
CA ILE A 39 -19.71 1.85 -16.32
C ILE A 39 -18.98 0.50 -16.27
N GLU A 40 -18.94 -0.27 -17.36
CA GLU A 40 -18.23 -1.56 -17.43
C GLU A 40 -16.72 -1.41 -17.26
N ASN A 41 -16.15 -0.29 -17.70
CA ASN A 41 -14.71 -0.02 -17.62
C ASN A 41 -14.33 0.93 -16.48
N VAL A 42 -15.27 1.35 -15.62
CA VAL A 42 -14.90 2.11 -14.42
C VAL A 42 -14.24 1.14 -13.47
N ASP A 43 -12.93 1.33 -13.28
CA ASP A 43 -12.17 0.65 -12.25
C ASP A 43 -12.58 1.22 -10.88
N LEU A 44 -13.63 0.62 -10.31
CA LEU A 44 -14.15 0.97 -8.99
C LEU A 44 -13.18 0.40 -7.95
N MET A 45 -12.17 1.18 -7.58
CA MET A 45 -11.43 0.90 -6.36
C MET A 45 -12.41 0.94 -5.19
N SER A 46 -12.67 -0.20 -4.56
CA SER A 46 -13.68 -0.29 -3.50
C SER A 46 -13.29 0.62 -2.32
N ALA A 47 -14.29 1.12 -1.59
CA ALA A 47 -14.05 1.95 -0.42
C ALA A 47 -13.18 1.21 0.63
N GLU A 48 -13.33 -0.11 0.71
CA GLU A 48 -12.54 -1.00 1.55
C GLU A 48 -11.07 -1.05 1.11
N VAL A 49 -10.79 -1.26 -0.18
CA VAL A 49 -9.42 -1.25 -0.72
C VAL A 49 -8.74 0.11 -0.53
N LYS A 50 -9.50 1.21 -0.65
CA LYS A 50 -8.97 2.55 -0.41
C LYS A 50 -8.60 2.77 1.05
N GLU A 51 -9.39 2.25 1.99
CA GLU A 51 -9.11 2.36 3.41
C GLU A 51 -7.91 1.49 3.81
N GLU A 52 -7.82 0.27 3.30
CA GLU A 52 -6.64 -0.58 3.48
C GLU A 52 -5.36 0.08 2.95
N LEU A 53 -5.45 0.75 1.79
CA LEU A 53 -4.33 1.47 1.20
C LEU A 53 -3.89 2.65 2.09
N ASN A 54 -4.83 3.36 2.71
CA ASN A 54 -4.53 4.44 3.64
C ASN A 54 -3.80 3.92 4.89
N VAL A 55 -4.29 2.84 5.48
CA VAL A 55 -3.68 2.19 6.65
C VAL A 55 -2.26 1.70 6.31
N LEU A 56 -2.07 1.10 5.14
CA LEU A 56 -0.77 0.63 4.67
C LEU A 56 0.20 1.80 4.47
N ASN A 57 -0.26 2.89 3.86
CA ASN A 57 0.53 4.10 3.63
C ASN A 57 0.98 4.75 4.95
N GLN A 58 0.10 4.76 5.96
CA GLN A 58 0.43 5.27 7.29
C GLN A 58 1.55 4.43 7.96
N ARG A 59 1.42 3.10 7.94
CA ARG A 59 2.44 2.18 8.48
C ARG A 59 3.79 2.32 7.76
N LEU A 60 3.75 2.54 6.44
CA LEU A 60 4.96 2.79 5.65
C LEU A 60 5.62 4.12 6.05
N GLY A 61 4.84 5.17 6.29
CA GLY A 61 5.32 6.45 6.80
C GLY A 61 6.02 6.33 8.16
N GLU A 62 5.43 5.58 9.09
CA GLU A 62 6.03 5.30 10.40
C GLU A 62 7.35 4.53 10.28
N THR A 63 7.37 3.48 9.46
CA THR A 63 8.58 2.68 9.19
C THR A 63 9.70 3.54 8.61
N ASN A 64 9.39 4.43 7.67
CA ASN A 64 10.36 5.33 7.05
C ASN A 64 10.91 6.36 8.06
N ARG A 65 10.07 6.85 8.98
CA ARG A 65 10.50 7.72 10.08
C ARG A 65 11.50 7.00 10.99
N LEU A 66 11.22 5.76 11.37
CA LEU A 66 12.12 4.95 12.21
C LEU A 66 13.46 4.70 11.49
N LEU A 67 13.41 4.36 10.20
CA LEU A 67 14.61 4.14 9.39
C LEU A 67 15.51 5.39 9.36
N ARG A 68 14.92 6.57 9.15
CA ARG A 68 15.66 7.86 9.19
C ARG A 68 16.31 8.13 10.55
N GLY A 69 15.61 7.79 11.63
CA GLY A 69 16.15 7.89 12.99
C GLY A 69 17.35 6.97 13.17
N ALA A 70 17.24 5.71 12.74
CA ALA A 70 18.33 4.74 12.79
C ALA A 70 19.55 5.19 11.97
N THR A 71 19.35 5.67 10.74
CA THR A 71 20.45 6.18 9.91
C THR A 71 21.12 7.41 10.51
N THR A 72 20.34 8.29 11.16
CA THR A 72 20.89 9.46 11.87
C THR A 72 21.77 9.02 13.04
N ASN A 73 21.31 8.05 13.83
CA ASN A 73 22.09 7.50 14.95
C ASN A 73 23.38 6.83 14.46
N ILE A 74 23.31 6.05 13.36
CA ILE A 74 24.49 5.43 12.74
C ILE A 74 25.49 6.50 12.29
N ASN A 75 25.03 7.57 11.66
CA ASN A 75 25.90 8.68 11.25
C ASN A 75 26.56 9.37 12.45
N GLN A 76 25.82 9.57 13.55
CA GLN A 76 26.37 10.13 14.78
C GLN A 76 27.44 9.22 15.39
N ILE A 77 27.20 7.90 15.43
CA ILE A 77 28.19 6.91 15.88
C ILE A 77 29.43 6.96 15.00
N ALA A 78 29.27 6.96 13.68
CA ALA A 78 30.39 7.04 12.74
C ALA A 78 31.20 8.33 12.92
N HIS A 79 30.54 9.48 13.09
CA HIS A 79 31.22 10.75 13.38
C HIS A 79 31.96 10.72 14.73
N HIS A 80 31.35 10.20 15.79
CA HIS A 80 32.00 10.05 17.09
C HIS A 80 33.20 9.10 17.04
N MET A 81 33.11 7.99 16.31
CA MET A 81 34.21 7.05 16.11
C MET A 81 35.36 7.69 15.32
N ASN A 82 35.05 8.46 14.28
CA ASN A 82 36.04 9.16 13.47
C ASN A 82 36.73 10.32 14.23
N ALA A 83 36.02 10.99 15.16
CA ALA A 83 36.54 12.13 15.90
C ALA A 83 37.30 11.75 17.20
N GLY A 84 36.94 10.63 17.84
CA GLY A 84 37.42 10.29 19.19
C GLY A 84 38.49 9.19 19.29
N GLY A 85 38.82 8.48 18.21
CA GLY A 85 39.83 7.40 18.22
C GLY A 85 39.52 6.20 19.13
N PHE A 86 38.37 6.19 19.81
CA PHE A 86 37.95 5.09 20.68
C PHE A 86 37.17 4.07 19.87
N TYR A 87 37.81 2.94 19.55
CA TYR A 87 37.16 1.80 18.95
C TYR A 87 36.33 1.06 20.01
N PRO A 88 35.03 0.78 19.78
CA PRO A 88 34.32 -0.20 20.57
C PRO A 88 35.13 -1.50 20.51
N ARG A 89 35.44 -2.06 21.68
CA ARG A 89 36.21 -3.29 21.81
C ARG A 89 35.50 -4.37 20.96
N ALA A 90 36.26 -5.16 20.18
CA ALA A 90 35.72 -6.03 19.14
C ALA A 90 34.65 -7.03 19.65
N ASP A 91 34.73 -7.38 20.93
CA ASP A 91 33.75 -8.16 21.68
C ASP A 91 32.37 -7.48 21.78
N ALA A 92 32.31 -6.16 21.96
CA ALA A 92 31.06 -5.41 22.01
C ALA A 92 30.37 -5.36 20.63
N LEU A 93 31.15 -5.25 19.55
CA LEU A 93 30.64 -5.27 18.18
C LEU A 93 30.15 -6.66 17.77
N ASN A 94 30.89 -7.70 18.15
CA ASN A 94 30.48 -9.09 17.92
C ASN A 94 29.20 -9.42 18.68
N SER A 95 29.10 -9.03 19.96
CA SER A 95 27.89 -9.20 20.77
C SER A 95 26.68 -8.46 20.15
N LEU A 96 26.88 -7.24 19.66
CA LEU A 96 25.83 -6.49 18.98
C LEU A 96 25.40 -7.16 17.68
N SER A 97 26.35 -7.67 16.89
CA SER A 97 26.07 -8.40 15.63
C SER A 97 25.28 -9.68 15.88
N GLU A 98 25.65 -10.44 16.92
CA GLU A 98 24.94 -11.65 17.34
C GLU A 98 23.50 -11.34 17.77
N ASN A 99 23.31 -10.29 18.58
CA ASN A 99 21.98 -9.87 19.02
C ASN A 99 21.10 -9.43 17.84
N ILE A 100 21.64 -8.64 16.90
CA ILE A 100 20.92 -8.22 15.69
C ILE A 100 20.53 -9.44 14.84
N SER A 101 21.43 -10.42 14.70
CA SER A 101 21.15 -11.67 14.00
C SER A 101 20.03 -12.48 14.68
N GLY A 102 20.03 -12.52 16.01
CA GLY A 102 18.97 -13.11 16.83
C GLY A 102 17.62 -12.46 16.56
N TYR A 103 17.52 -11.14 16.70
CA TYR A 103 16.29 -10.41 16.44
C TYR A 103 15.79 -10.58 15.01
N ARG A 104 16.69 -10.65 14.03
CA ARG A 104 16.30 -10.90 12.63
C ARG A 104 15.62 -12.26 12.46
N LYS A 105 16.13 -13.31 13.12
CA LYS A 105 15.53 -14.65 13.08
C LYS A 105 14.17 -14.69 13.77
N GLU A 106 14.03 -14.02 14.91
CA GLU A 106 12.75 -13.90 15.60
C GLU A 106 11.71 -13.18 14.73
N CYS A 107 12.07 -12.05 14.14
CA CYS A 107 11.21 -11.31 13.22
C CYS A 107 10.80 -12.15 12.00
N GLU A 108 11.72 -12.89 11.41
CA GLU A 108 11.44 -13.79 10.28
C GLU A 108 10.44 -14.89 10.66
N THR A 109 10.60 -15.47 11.86
CA THR A 109 9.69 -16.50 12.38
C THR A 109 8.26 -15.96 12.57
N ILE A 110 8.15 -14.75 13.13
CA ILE A 110 6.87 -14.06 13.30
C ILE A 110 6.25 -13.74 11.93
N TRP A 111 7.05 -13.23 10.99
CA TRP A 111 6.59 -12.90 9.64
C TRP A 111 6.07 -14.13 8.89
N GLN A 112 6.78 -15.27 8.96
CA GLN A 112 6.33 -16.53 8.36
C GLN A 112 5.03 -17.02 8.99
N SER A 113 4.88 -16.91 10.31
CA SER A 113 3.66 -17.30 11.04
C SER A 113 2.45 -16.46 10.60
N ILE A 114 2.62 -15.13 10.50
CA ILE A 114 1.59 -14.22 9.98
C ILE A 114 1.22 -14.58 8.54
N ARG A 115 2.22 -14.87 7.71
CA ARG A 115 2.01 -15.26 6.30
C ARG A 115 1.22 -16.56 6.17
N GLN A 116 1.52 -17.56 7.01
CA GLN A 116 0.80 -18.84 7.04
C GLN A 116 -0.65 -18.66 7.49
N LEU A 117 -0.90 -17.85 8.52
CA LEU A 117 -2.26 -17.51 8.99
C LEU A 117 -3.09 -16.83 7.90
N ILE A 118 -2.53 -15.83 7.20
CA ILE A 118 -3.21 -15.13 6.11
C ILE A 118 -3.52 -16.09 4.95
N SER A 119 -2.62 -17.02 4.64
CA SER A 119 -2.82 -18.01 3.57
C SER A 119 -3.80 -19.14 3.92
N GLY A 120 -4.37 -19.15 5.13
CA GLY A 120 -5.30 -20.20 5.59
C GLY A 120 -4.67 -21.58 5.78
N GLN A 121 -3.34 -21.67 5.86
CA GLN A 121 -2.60 -22.93 5.97
C GLN A 121 -2.49 -23.47 7.40
N ILE A 122 -2.88 -22.68 8.41
CA ILE A 122 -2.98 -23.11 9.81
C ILE A 122 -4.46 -23.10 10.19
N PRO A 123 -5.07 -24.24 10.59
CA PRO A 123 -6.41 -24.23 11.15
C PRO A 123 -6.37 -23.41 12.44
N MET A 124 -7.15 -22.33 12.52
CA MET A 124 -7.45 -21.74 13.83
C MET A 124 -8.10 -22.84 14.67
N GLY A 125 -7.40 -23.26 15.73
CA GLY A 125 -7.78 -24.40 16.54
C GLY A 125 -9.24 -24.38 16.99
N GLN A 126 -9.86 -25.56 16.97
CA GLN A 126 -10.96 -25.90 17.87
C GLN A 126 -10.42 -26.22 19.26
#